data_AF-A0A8S3EER2-F1
#
_entry.id   AF-A0A8S3EER2-F1
#
_cell.length_a   1.000
_cell.length_b   1.000
_cell.length_c   1.000
_cell.angle_alpha   90.00
_cell.angle_beta   90.00
_cell.angle_gamma   90.00
#
_symmetry.space_group_name_H-M   'P 1'
#
loop_
_entity.id
_entity.type
_entity.pdbx_description
1 polymer ?
#
loop_
_entity_poly.entity_id
_entity_poly.type
_entity_poly.pdbx_seq_one_letter_code
_entity_poly.pdbx_strand_id
1 'polypeptide(L)'
;NLNSLLRDALRIFRNEKFLDACEKQYQKDKLVDVKARLRDLYDPNNPLFQLMNIAKEQNRQNKLVENSIACAASMFEIGDVELINDTFYRPSQNTLIDAILFNDLFSSLSIHKTIIDRLNKQWEKWEQGKILASDIPKETGKQDQLDSVFSNSCNSLKEKLETNEKVITCLNTYCQGAIDKTKYSDLIKNWHARFEEENIFSIDFPSDLSQIVPFAEKLNPYATAMAWQTYLDQRTRPSGRKKSIGTEGLMEPLERQFSEEIEEDLWTQEQLLSTVLSTDEIVIAPNEPVKVESVSIIQQAVNILQDFEVTLKRICEQGDSTPI
;
A
#
# COMPACT_ATOMS: atom_id res chain seq x y z
N ASN A 1 -44.88 27.79 28.52
CA ASN A 1 -44.19 27.01 27.47
C ASN A 1 -44.00 25.58 27.99
N LEU A 2 -44.98 24.69 27.78
CA LEU A 2 -45.01 23.35 28.38
C LEU A 2 -43.83 22.47 27.91
N ASN A 3 -43.41 22.69 26.66
CA ASN A 3 -42.28 21.98 26.06
C ASN A 3 -40.94 22.33 26.71
N SER A 4 -40.72 23.56 27.19
CA SER A 4 -39.48 23.89 27.92
C SER A 4 -39.48 23.28 29.32
N LEU A 5 -40.63 23.30 30.01
CA LEU A 5 -40.82 22.69 31.34
C LEU A 5 -40.65 21.17 31.32
N LEU A 6 -41.17 20.49 30.29
CA LEU A 6 -40.94 19.06 30.06
C LEU A 6 -39.46 18.78 29.75
N ARG A 7 -38.82 19.63 28.94
CA ARG A 7 -37.40 19.49 28.59
C ARG A 7 -36.50 19.65 29.83
N ASP A 8 -36.82 20.60 30.72
CA ASP A 8 -36.12 20.82 31.99
C ASP A 8 -36.40 19.72 33.01
N ALA A 9 -37.64 19.25 33.13
CA ALA A 9 -37.99 18.14 34.00
C ALA A 9 -37.25 16.85 33.58
N LEU A 10 -37.27 16.51 32.28
CA LEU A 10 -36.56 15.35 31.74
C LEU A 10 -35.04 15.44 31.91
N ARG A 11 -34.48 16.65 32.01
CA ARG A 11 -33.05 16.87 32.29
C ARG A 11 -32.68 16.53 33.74
N ILE A 12 -33.64 16.56 34.67
CA ILE A 12 -33.43 16.41 36.12
C ILE A 12 -33.82 14.99 36.60
N PHE A 13 -34.77 14.31 35.96
CA PHE A 13 -35.29 13.03 36.44
C PHE A 13 -34.32 11.85 36.22
N ARG A 14 -33.62 11.45 37.30
CA ARG A 14 -32.84 10.20 37.44
C ARG A 14 -33.64 9.03 38.01
N ASN A 15 -34.97 9.10 37.99
CA ASN A 15 -35.80 8.04 38.57
C ASN A 15 -35.81 6.82 37.64
N GLU A 16 -34.99 5.81 37.95
CA GLU A 16 -34.84 4.59 37.14
C GLU A 16 -36.19 3.90 36.86
N LYS A 17 -37.09 3.85 37.84
CA LYS A 17 -38.42 3.24 37.64
C LYS A 17 -39.27 3.99 36.60
N PHE A 18 -39.13 5.31 36.53
CA PHE A 18 -39.81 6.12 35.52
C PHE A 18 -39.18 5.90 34.14
N LEU A 19 -37.85 5.88 34.05
CA LEU A 19 -37.14 5.60 32.81
C LEU A 19 -37.51 4.21 32.25
N ASP A 20 -37.54 3.18 33.10
CA ASP A 20 -37.97 1.83 32.73
C ASP A 20 -39.42 1.79 32.22
N ALA A 21 -40.33 2.52 32.88
CA ALA A 21 -41.73 2.59 32.47
C ALA A 21 -41.87 3.30 31.12
N CYS A 22 -41.15 4.40 30.91
CA CYS A 22 -41.12 5.11 29.63
C CYS A 22 -40.53 4.26 28.51
N GLU A 23 -39.46 3.51 28.77
CA GLU A 23 -38.85 2.62 27.79
C GLU A 23 -39.82 1.52 27.36
N LYS A 24 -40.47 0.84 28.31
CA LYS A 24 -41.50 -0.18 28.02
C LYS A 24 -42.67 0.39 27.22
N GLN A 25 -43.12 1.59 27.57
CA GLN A 25 -44.22 2.25 26.87
C GLN A 25 -43.82 2.66 25.45
N TYR A 26 -42.61 3.22 25.28
CA TYR A 26 -42.07 3.59 23.97
C TYR A 26 -41.92 2.37 23.06
N GLN A 27 -41.38 1.28 23.59
CA GLN A 27 -41.27 0.02 22.86
C GLN A 27 -42.63 -0.45 22.37
N LYS A 28 -43.63 -0.49 23.26
CA LYS A 28 -45.00 -0.93 22.96
C LYS A 28 -45.70 -0.05 21.93
N ASP A 29 -45.64 1.27 22.09
CA ASP A 29 -46.48 2.20 21.33
C ASP A 29 -45.85 2.67 20.01
N LYS A 30 -44.51 2.65 19.92
CA LYS A 30 -43.79 3.30 18.81
C LYS A 30 -42.85 2.38 18.04
N LEU A 31 -42.38 1.29 18.63
CA LEU A 31 -41.37 0.44 17.98
C LEU A 31 -41.94 -0.84 17.39
N VAL A 32 -42.98 -1.44 17.99
CA VAL A 32 -43.57 -2.71 17.50
C VAL A 32 -44.04 -2.59 16.05
N ASP A 33 -44.82 -1.56 15.73
CA ASP A 33 -45.40 -1.38 14.38
C ASP A 33 -44.40 -0.84 13.35
N VAL A 34 -43.23 -0.37 13.81
CA VAL A 34 -42.25 0.35 12.99
C VAL A 34 -40.94 -0.42 12.87
N LYS A 35 -40.84 -1.65 13.43
CA LYS A 35 -39.61 -2.45 13.50
C LYS A 35 -38.89 -2.57 12.15
N ALA A 36 -39.61 -2.81 11.06
CA ALA A 36 -39.03 -2.92 9.72
C ALA A 36 -38.41 -1.59 9.23
N ARG A 37 -39.02 -0.46 9.58
CA ARG A 37 -38.58 0.88 9.18
C ARG A 37 -37.43 1.40 10.03
N LEU A 38 -37.21 0.85 11.24
CA LEU A 38 -36.11 1.28 12.11
C LEU A 38 -34.73 1.12 11.45
N ARG A 39 -34.59 0.22 10.47
CA ARG A 39 -33.34 -0.02 9.75
C ARG A 39 -32.97 1.11 8.79
N ASP A 40 -33.94 1.88 8.31
CA ASP A 40 -33.70 2.99 7.38
C ASP A 40 -33.33 4.26 8.16
N LEU A 41 -32.08 4.34 8.58
CA LEU A 41 -31.57 5.44 9.40
C LEU A 41 -31.49 6.78 8.68
N TYR A 42 -31.87 6.83 7.40
CA TYR A 42 -31.87 8.05 6.59
C TYR A 42 -33.27 8.61 6.36
N ASP A 43 -34.33 7.84 6.66
CA ASP A 43 -35.71 8.34 6.64
C ASP A 43 -35.91 9.37 7.78
N PRO A 44 -36.24 10.65 7.48
CA PRO A 44 -36.53 11.65 8.50
C PRO A 44 -37.71 11.30 9.41
N ASN A 45 -38.57 10.39 8.96
CA ASN A 45 -39.70 9.88 9.73
C ASN A 45 -39.36 8.62 10.54
N ASN A 46 -38.13 8.10 10.44
CA ASN A 46 -37.66 7.01 11.28
C ASN A 46 -37.52 7.53 12.72
N PRO A 47 -38.22 6.90 13.69
CA PRO A 47 -38.17 7.36 15.08
C PRO A 47 -36.76 7.24 15.70
N LEU A 48 -35.93 6.29 15.26
CA LEU A 48 -34.53 6.20 15.68
C LEU A 48 -33.68 7.34 15.11
N PHE A 49 -33.88 7.73 13.85
CA PHE A 49 -33.20 8.89 13.27
C PHE A 49 -33.54 10.17 14.04
N GLN A 50 -34.82 10.36 14.39
CA GLN A 50 -35.25 11.49 15.21
C GLN A 50 -34.60 11.48 16.60
N LEU A 51 -34.54 10.32 17.26
CA LEU A 51 -33.85 10.19 18.55
C LEU A 51 -32.36 10.50 18.44
N MET A 52 -31.68 10.04 17.39
CA MET A 52 -30.27 10.32 17.15
C MET A 52 -30.01 11.82 16.96
N ASN A 53 -30.89 12.53 16.24
CA ASN A 53 -30.77 13.99 16.09
C ASN A 53 -30.98 14.71 17.43
N ILE A 54 -31.99 14.31 18.22
CA ILE A 54 -32.21 14.88 19.56
C ILE A 54 -31.00 14.64 20.46
N ALA A 55 -30.40 13.44 20.43
CA ALA A 55 -29.21 13.11 21.21
C ALA A 55 -28.03 14.00 20.83
N LYS A 56 -27.81 14.22 19.52
CA LYS A 56 -26.77 15.12 18.99
C LYS A 56 -27.01 16.57 19.43
N GLU A 57 -28.22 17.11 19.24
CA GLU A 57 -28.58 18.47 19.66
C GLU A 57 -28.38 18.70 21.17
N GLN A 58 -28.57 17.65 21.97
CA GLN A 58 -28.45 17.70 23.43
C GLN A 58 -27.06 17.28 23.95
N ASN A 59 -26.07 17.08 23.07
CA ASN A 59 -24.73 16.58 23.42
C ASN A 59 -24.81 15.35 24.36
N ARG A 60 -25.74 14.43 24.10
CA ARG A 60 -25.91 13.17 24.83
C ARG A 60 -26.22 13.32 26.34
N GLN A 61 -26.67 14.49 26.78
CA GLN A 61 -26.98 14.74 28.19
C GLN A 61 -28.30 14.09 28.66
N ASN A 62 -29.15 13.65 27.73
CA ASN A 62 -30.49 13.16 28.04
C ASN A 62 -30.55 11.63 28.11
N LYS A 63 -30.61 11.11 29.32
CA LYS A 63 -30.59 9.67 29.58
C LYS A 63 -31.83 8.94 29.02
N LEU A 64 -32.98 9.60 28.97
CA LEU A 64 -34.19 9.01 28.39
C LEU A 64 -34.01 8.77 26.88
N VAL A 65 -33.38 9.72 26.18
CA VAL A 65 -33.10 9.61 24.73
C VAL A 65 -32.08 8.49 24.49
N GLU A 66 -30.98 8.45 25.25
CA GLU A 66 -29.98 7.38 25.14
C GLU A 66 -30.58 6.00 25.43
N ASN A 67 -31.43 5.86 26.46
CA ASN A 67 -32.13 4.60 26.74
C ASN A 67 -33.10 4.21 25.62
N SER A 68 -33.80 5.19 25.03
CA SER A 68 -34.72 4.94 23.90
C SER A 68 -33.98 4.49 22.65
N ILE A 69 -32.78 5.06 22.38
CA ILE A 69 -31.88 4.62 21.31
C ILE A 69 -31.41 3.19 21.59
N ALA A 70 -30.96 2.90 22.81
CA ALA A 70 -30.52 1.56 23.21
C ALA A 70 -31.63 0.51 23.04
N CYS A 71 -32.86 0.86 23.47
CA CYS A 71 -34.05 0.02 23.31
C CYS A 71 -34.34 -0.27 21.84
N ALA A 72 -34.39 0.76 20.98
CA ALA A 72 -34.58 0.59 19.54
C ALA A 72 -33.47 -0.25 18.90
N ALA A 73 -32.22 0.01 19.28
CA ALA A 73 -31.05 -0.71 18.77
C ALA A 73 -31.07 -2.20 19.16
N SER A 74 -31.60 -2.55 20.33
CA SER A 74 -31.74 -3.94 20.78
C SER A 74 -32.71 -4.77 19.95
N MET A 75 -33.57 -4.13 19.15
CA MET A 75 -34.55 -4.81 18.29
C MET A 75 -33.97 -5.24 16.93
N PHE A 76 -32.74 -4.85 16.62
CA PHE A 76 -32.10 -5.21 15.35
C PHE A 76 -31.60 -6.66 15.37
N GLU A 77 -32.08 -7.41 14.39
CA GLU A 77 -31.56 -8.73 14.06
C GLU A 77 -30.68 -8.57 12.81
N ILE A 78 -29.37 -8.80 12.97
CA ILE A 78 -28.38 -8.68 11.90
C ILE A 78 -27.96 -10.09 11.49
N GLY A 79 -28.27 -10.49 10.26
CA GLY A 79 -27.86 -11.80 9.73
C GLY A 79 -26.34 -11.85 9.47
N ASP A 80 -25.73 -13.05 9.46
CA ASP A 80 -24.31 -13.18 9.10
C ASP A 80 -24.06 -12.71 7.67
N VAL A 81 -24.94 -13.08 6.72
CA VAL A 81 -24.84 -12.65 5.32
C VAL A 81 -24.88 -11.13 5.21
N GLU A 82 -25.82 -10.48 5.90
CA GLU A 82 -25.93 -9.03 5.94
C GLU A 82 -24.68 -8.40 6.56
N LEU A 83 -24.21 -8.94 7.69
CA LEU A 83 -23.00 -8.48 8.36
C LEU A 83 -21.78 -8.50 7.44
N ILE A 84 -21.54 -9.63 6.78
CA ILE A 84 -20.38 -9.74 5.90
C ILE A 84 -20.58 -8.90 4.63
N ASN A 85 -21.79 -8.89 4.08
CA ASN A 85 -22.08 -8.10 2.89
C ASN A 85 -21.86 -6.60 3.11
N ASP A 86 -22.45 -6.04 4.17
CA ASP A 86 -22.42 -4.60 4.40
C ASP A 86 -21.09 -4.13 5.01
N THR A 87 -20.27 -5.05 5.55
CA THR A 87 -18.94 -4.72 6.08
C THR A 87 -17.82 -4.92 5.05
N PHE A 88 -17.86 -5.99 4.26
CA PHE A 88 -16.74 -6.40 3.41
C PHE A 88 -17.04 -6.38 1.91
N TYR A 89 -18.26 -6.75 1.49
CA TYR A 89 -18.56 -6.91 0.05
C TYR A 89 -19.13 -5.66 -0.60
N ARG A 90 -19.95 -4.90 0.13
CA ARG A 90 -20.68 -3.71 -0.33
C ARG A 90 -20.77 -2.68 0.81
N PRO A 91 -19.63 -2.18 1.30
CA PRO A 91 -19.64 -1.15 2.33
C PRO A 91 -20.41 0.07 1.83
N SER A 92 -21.34 0.54 2.66
CA SER A 92 -22.13 1.73 2.34
C SER A 92 -22.51 2.45 3.63
N GLN A 93 -22.31 3.77 3.61
CA GLN A 93 -22.71 4.68 4.69
C GLN A 93 -24.21 4.58 4.97
N ASN A 94 -24.98 4.14 3.99
CA ASN A 94 -26.44 4.05 4.10
C ASN A 94 -26.93 2.77 4.78
N THR A 95 -26.03 1.91 5.25
CA THR A 95 -26.40 0.65 5.91
C THR A 95 -26.57 0.85 7.42
N LEU A 96 -27.42 0.00 8.01
CA LEU A 96 -27.58 -0.07 9.45
C LEU A 96 -26.26 -0.43 10.14
N ILE A 97 -25.46 -1.30 9.52
CA ILE A 97 -24.21 -1.82 10.09
C ILE A 97 -23.15 -0.73 10.15
N ASP A 98 -22.98 0.04 9.08
CA ASP A 98 -22.09 1.21 9.05
C ASP A 98 -22.46 2.20 10.15
N ALA A 99 -23.75 2.54 10.26
CA ALA A 99 -24.21 3.46 11.29
C ALA A 99 -23.96 2.93 12.70
N ILE A 100 -24.12 1.64 12.97
CA ILE A 100 -23.83 1.06 14.29
C ILE A 100 -22.32 1.07 14.57
N LEU A 101 -21.48 0.78 13.58
CA LEU A 101 -20.03 0.71 13.74
C LEU A 101 -19.36 2.07 13.93
N PHE A 102 -19.81 3.09 13.18
CA PHE A 102 -19.08 4.34 13.06
C PHE A 102 -19.75 5.53 13.75
N ASN A 103 -21.01 5.42 14.15
CA ASN A 103 -21.67 6.49 14.89
C ASN A 103 -21.42 6.35 16.40
N ASP A 104 -20.90 7.41 17.01
CA ASP A 104 -20.51 7.47 18.42
C ASP A 104 -21.65 7.14 19.38
N LEU A 105 -22.91 7.37 18.98
CA LEU A 105 -24.10 7.04 19.75
C LEU A 105 -24.22 5.53 20.01
N PHE A 106 -23.71 4.68 19.11
CA PHE A 106 -23.80 3.23 19.21
C PHE A 106 -22.59 2.58 19.88
N SER A 107 -21.47 3.29 19.97
CA SER A 107 -20.20 2.75 20.49
C SER A 107 -20.30 2.08 21.88
N SER A 108 -21.18 2.58 22.75
CA SER A 108 -21.42 2.06 24.11
C SER A 108 -22.54 1.01 24.20
N LEU A 109 -23.24 0.73 23.11
CA LEU A 109 -24.38 -0.18 23.08
C LEU A 109 -23.95 -1.64 22.89
N SER A 110 -24.76 -2.56 23.40
CA SER A 110 -24.49 -4.01 23.31
C SER A 110 -24.46 -4.53 21.87
N ILE A 111 -25.22 -3.92 20.97
CA ILE A 111 -25.25 -4.31 19.56
C ILE A 111 -23.91 -4.04 18.86
N HIS A 112 -23.26 -2.90 19.16
CA HIS A 112 -21.95 -2.57 18.61
C HIS A 112 -20.93 -3.63 19.02
N LYS A 113 -20.86 -3.96 20.31
CA LYS A 113 -20.00 -5.05 20.81
C LYS A 113 -20.29 -6.39 20.12
N THR A 114 -21.58 -6.71 19.95
CA THR A 114 -22.00 -7.97 19.31
C THR A 114 -21.55 -8.05 17.86
N ILE A 115 -21.65 -6.95 17.10
CA ILE A 115 -21.16 -6.86 15.72
C ILE A 115 -19.65 -7.06 15.68
N ILE A 116 -18.89 -6.34 16.51
CA ILE A 116 -17.42 -6.45 16.58
C ILE A 116 -16.99 -7.88 16.91
N ASP A 117 -17.59 -8.51 17.92
CA ASP A 117 -17.27 -9.89 18.31
C ASP A 117 -17.54 -10.89 17.17
N ARG A 118 -18.59 -10.67 16.36
CA ARG A 118 -18.91 -11.51 15.20
C ARG A 118 -17.94 -11.29 14.04
N LEU A 119 -17.56 -10.04 13.77
CA LEU A 119 -16.56 -9.71 12.76
C LEU A 119 -15.20 -10.33 13.10
N ASN A 120 -14.77 -10.24 14.36
CA ASN A 120 -13.52 -10.87 14.83
C ASN A 120 -13.55 -12.39 14.67
N LYS A 121 -14.66 -13.05 15.03
CA LYS A 121 -14.81 -14.51 14.80
C LYS A 121 -14.78 -14.88 13.33
N GLN A 122 -15.37 -14.04 12.47
CA GLN A 122 -15.31 -14.28 11.03
C GLN A 122 -13.88 -14.14 10.51
N TRP A 123 -13.15 -13.14 11.00
CA TRP A 123 -11.75 -12.94 10.68
C TRP A 123 -10.88 -14.14 11.07
N GLU A 124 -11.02 -14.64 12.30
CA GLU A 124 -10.31 -15.84 12.78
C GLU A 124 -10.56 -17.06 11.88
N LYS A 125 -11.79 -17.24 11.38
CA LYS A 125 -12.10 -18.32 10.43
C LYS A 125 -11.39 -18.15 9.09
N TRP A 126 -11.32 -16.92 8.58
CA TRP A 126 -10.62 -16.62 7.32
C TRP A 126 -9.12 -16.84 7.44
N GLU A 127 -8.53 -16.43 8.57
CA GLU A 127 -7.12 -16.64 8.88
C GLU A 127 -6.79 -18.14 8.95
N GLN A 128 -7.61 -18.93 9.66
CA GLN A 128 -7.46 -20.40 9.70
C GLN A 128 -7.65 -21.06 8.33
N GLY A 129 -8.52 -20.49 7.49
CA GLY A 129 -8.82 -20.98 6.15
C GLY A 129 -7.75 -20.66 5.10
N LYS A 130 -6.69 -19.91 5.44
CA LYS A 130 -5.70 -19.37 4.49
C LYS A 130 -6.34 -18.62 3.32
N ILE A 131 -7.44 -17.91 3.58
CA ILE A 131 -8.10 -17.11 2.54
C ILE A 131 -7.13 -15.99 2.14
N LEU A 132 -6.84 -15.88 0.84
CA LEU A 132 -5.87 -14.95 0.30
C LEU A 132 -6.48 -13.54 0.26
N ALA A 133 -5.66 -12.49 0.35
CA ALA A 133 -6.12 -11.11 0.20
C ALA A 133 -6.79 -10.87 -1.18
N SER A 134 -6.51 -11.72 -2.17
CA SER A 134 -7.17 -11.74 -3.48
C SER A 134 -8.63 -12.21 -3.45
N ASP A 135 -9.04 -12.95 -2.41
CA ASP A 135 -10.40 -13.49 -2.27
C ASP A 135 -11.36 -12.49 -1.60
N ILE A 136 -10.82 -11.39 -1.05
CA ILE A 136 -11.59 -10.26 -0.54
C ILE A 136 -11.82 -9.31 -1.72
N PRO A 137 -13.07 -9.12 -2.18
CA PRO A 137 -13.33 -8.24 -3.31
C PRO A 137 -12.89 -6.81 -2.97
N LYS A 138 -12.10 -6.27 -3.88
CA LYS A 138 -11.57 -4.91 -3.84
C LYS A 138 -12.69 -3.89 -4.02
N GLU A 139 -13.46 -3.59 -2.99
CA GLU A 139 -14.21 -2.32 -2.93
C GLU A 139 -14.05 -1.66 -1.55
N THR A 140 -13.76 -0.35 -1.63
CA THR A 140 -13.15 0.53 -0.64
C THR A 140 -14.11 1.04 0.44
N GLY A 141 -13.63 1.19 1.70
CA GLY A 141 -14.27 2.03 2.72
C GLY A 141 -13.71 1.97 4.17
N LYS A 142 -12.60 2.71 4.44
CA LYS A 142 -12.11 3.36 5.70
C LYS A 142 -12.46 2.71 7.07
N GLN A 143 -11.58 2.04 7.83
CA GLN A 143 -10.11 1.96 7.88
C GLN A 143 -9.48 3.12 8.67
N ASP A 144 -9.28 2.94 9.98
CA ASP A 144 -8.36 3.79 10.79
C ASP A 144 -7.55 2.94 11.80
N GLN A 145 -8.08 1.80 12.25
CA GLN A 145 -7.31 0.82 13.05
C GLN A 145 -6.80 -0.36 12.21
N LEU A 146 -7.66 -0.90 11.32
CA LEU A 146 -7.23 -1.73 10.19
C LEU A 146 -6.24 -0.96 9.31
N ASP A 147 -6.39 0.37 9.19
CA ASP A 147 -5.47 1.17 8.38
C ASP A 147 -4.07 1.23 8.96
N SER A 148 -3.88 1.11 10.27
CA SER A 148 -2.52 1.03 10.81
C SER A 148 -1.83 -0.27 10.39
N VAL A 149 -2.54 -1.40 10.44
CA VAL A 149 -1.99 -2.71 10.10
C VAL A 149 -1.85 -2.85 8.59
N PHE A 150 -2.87 -2.46 7.82
CA PHE A 150 -2.83 -2.42 6.36
C PHE A 150 -1.85 -1.38 5.85
N SER A 151 -1.77 -0.17 6.40
CA SER A 151 -0.77 0.83 6.00
C SER A 151 0.63 0.38 6.37
N ASN A 152 0.88 -0.21 7.55
CA ASN A 152 2.21 -0.74 7.86
C ASN A 152 2.60 -1.87 6.91
N SER A 153 1.64 -2.71 6.55
CA SER A 153 1.82 -3.82 5.59
C SER A 153 2.08 -3.32 4.17
N CYS A 154 1.26 -2.38 3.70
CA CYS A 154 1.39 -1.73 2.41
C CYS A 154 2.67 -0.89 2.33
N ASN A 155 3.04 -0.19 3.40
CA ASN A 155 4.28 0.58 3.49
C ASN A 155 5.49 -0.36 3.46
N SER A 156 5.46 -1.47 4.20
CA SER A 156 6.53 -2.47 4.16
C SER A 156 6.67 -3.11 2.79
N LEU A 157 5.56 -3.45 2.13
CA LEU A 157 5.58 -3.96 0.76
C LEU A 157 6.09 -2.91 -0.24
N LYS A 158 5.63 -1.67 -0.11
CA LYS A 158 6.07 -0.54 -0.94
C LYS A 158 7.56 -0.30 -0.78
N GLU A 159 8.08 -0.30 0.44
CA GLU A 159 9.50 -0.16 0.73
C GLU A 159 10.32 -1.30 0.11
N LYS A 160 9.84 -2.54 0.21
CA LYS A 160 10.46 -3.71 -0.45
C LYS A 160 10.50 -3.56 -1.97
N LEU A 161 9.41 -3.11 -2.58
CA LEU A 161 9.33 -2.89 -4.04
C LEU A 161 10.21 -1.72 -4.49
N GLU A 162 10.19 -0.59 -3.79
CA GLU A 162 11.07 0.56 -4.08
C GLU A 162 12.55 0.18 -3.94
N THR A 163 12.89 -0.60 -2.91
CA THR A 163 14.24 -1.13 -2.71
C THR A 163 14.65 -2.03 -3.88
N ASN A 164 13.76 -2.90 -4.32
CA ASN A 164 14.00 -3.77 -5.46
C ASN A 164 14.19 -2.99 -6.77
N GLU A 165 13.34 -2.00 -7.05
CA GLU A 165 13.49 -1.13 -8.23
C GLU A 165 14.82 -0.38 -8.23
N LYS A 166 15.24 0.12 -7.06
CA LYS A 166 16.56 0.75 -6.90
C LYS A 166 17.68 -0.23 -7.24
N VAL A 167 17.61 -1.46 -6.73
CA VAL A 167 18.64 -2.49 -6.99
C VAL A 167 18.65 -2.89 -8.47
N ILE A 168 17.49 -3.12 -9.09
CA ILE A 168 17.36 -3.43 -10.53
C ILE A 168 17.99 -2.32 -11.38
N THR A 169 17.66 -1.07 -11.07
CA THR A 169 18.21 0.10 -11.79
C THR A 169 19.72 0.15 -11.67
N CYS A 170 20.26 -0.07 -10.47
CA CYS A 170 21.69 -0.08 -10.22
C CYS A 170 22.40 -1.23 -10.96
N LEU A 171 21.85 -2.45 -10.91
CA LEU A 171 22.40 -3.62 -11.59
C LEU A 171 22.41 -3.43 -13.11
N ASN A 172 21.34 -2.87 -13.68
CA ASN A 172 21.25 -2.64 -15.12
C ASN A 172 22.17 -1.51 -15.59
N THR A 173 22.33 -0.46 -14.78
CA THR A 173 23.12 0.72 -15.16
C THR A 173 24.63 0.53 -14.95
N TYR A 174 25.03 -0.08 -13.83
CA TYR A 174 26.44 -0.13 -13.42
C TYR A 174 27.06 -1.52 -13.56
N CYS A 175 26.25 -2.57 -13.57
CA CYS A 175 26.75 -3.95 -13.48
C CYS A 175 26.59 -4.73 -14.80
N GLN A 176 26.37 -4.06 -15.94
CA GLN A 176 26.08 -4.72 -17.22
C GLN A 176 27.16 -5.75 -17.65
N GLY A 177 28.42 -5.53 -17.26
CA GLY A 177 29.53 -6.48 -17.48
C GLY A 177 30.04 -7.17 -16.22
N ALA A 178 29.32 -7.10 -15.10
CA ALA A 178 29.73 -7.73 -13.85
C ALA A 178 29.47 -9.25 -13.92
N ILE A 179 30.42 -10.05 -13.42
CA ILE A 179 30.38 -11.52 -13.48
C ILE A 179 29.19 -12.08 -12.67
N ASP A 180 28.84 -11.40 -11.59
CA ASP A 180 27.79 -11.78 -10.64
C ASP A 180 26.41 -11.17 -10.96
N LYS A 181 26.27 -10.39 -12.04
CA LYS A 181 24.97 -9.80 -12.44
C LYS A 181 23.88 -10.86 -12.55
N THR A 182 24.18 -12.02 -13.14
CA THR A 182 23.23 -13.11 -13.33
C THR A 182 22.75 -13.67 -11.98
N LYS A 183 23.66 -13.88 -11.02
CA LYS A 183 23.32 -14.33 -9.65
C LYS A 183 22.28 -13.41 -9.02
N TYR A 184 22.52 -12.10 -9.06
CA TYR A 184 21.60 -11.12 -8.46
C TYR A 184 20.28 -11.00 -9.24
N SER A 185 20.32 -11.13 -10.57
CA SER A 185 19.11 -11.16 -11.40
C SER A 185 18.23 -12.35 -11.06
N ASP A 186 18.82 -13.53 -10.85
CA ASP A 186 18.10 -14.75 -10.46
C ASP A 186 17.53 -14.64 -9.04
N LEU A 187 18.28 -14.04 -8.10
CA LEU A 187 17.76 -13.74 -6.76
C LEU A 187 16.53 -12.83 -6.80
N ILE A 188 16.54 -11.80 -7.65
CA ILE A 188 15.40 -10.89 -7.84
C ILE A 188 14.21 -11.63 -8.46
N LYS A 189 14.44 -12.46 -9.49
CA LYS A 189 13.38 -13.27 -10.12
C LYS A 189 12.75 -14.26 -9.12
N ASN A 190 13.58 -14.99 -8.37
CA ASN A 190 13.10 -15.94 -7.37
C ASN A 190 12.35 -15.22 -6.25
N TRP A 191 12.83 -14.05 -5.81
CA TRP A 191 12.13 -13.24 -4.84
C TRP A 191 10.77 -12.75 -5.35
N HIS A 192 10.67 -12.36 -6.63
CA HIS A 192 9.40 -12.04 -7.27
C HIS A 192 8.44 -13.22 -7.34
N ALA A 193 8.91 -14.40 -7.75
CA ALA A 193 8.09 -15.61 -7.82
C ALA A 193 7.49 -15.98 -6.45
N ARG A 194 8.21 -15.74 -5.35
CA ARG A 194 7.69 -15.97 -4.00
C ARG A 194 6.47 -15.10 -3.67
N PHE A 195 6.28 -13.93 -4.29
CA PHE A 195 5.06 -13.14 -4.10
C PHE A 195 3.81 -13.78 -4.72
N GLU A 196 3.99 -14.69 -5.68
CA GLU A 196 2.88 -15.43 -6.28
C GLU A 196 2.52 -16.69 -5.47
N GLU A 197 3.51 -17.27 -4.77
CA GLU A 197 3.39 -18.58 -4.12
C GLU A 197 3.22 -18.50 -2.59
N GLU A 198 3.76 -17.45 -1.95
CA GLU A 198 3.83 -17.33 -0.49
C GLU A 198 3.01 -16.16 0.07
N ASN A 199 2.80 -16.18 1.38
CA ASN A 199 2.19 -15.06 2.08
C ASN A 199 3.17 -13.86 2.04
N ILE A 200 2.69 -12.69 1.59
CA ILE A 200 3.47 -11.44 1.50
C ILE A 200 4.21 -11.11 2.81
N PHE A 201 3.63 -11.48 3.96
CA PHE A 201 4.21 -11.25 5.28
C PHE A 201 5.40 -12.14 5.62
N SER A 202 5.52 -13.32 5.00
CA SER A 202 6.65 -14.24 5.20
C SER A 202 7.81 -14.02 4.23
N ILE A 203 7.64 -13.11 3.26
CA ILE A 203 8.66 -12.86 2.24
C ILE A 203 9.61 -11.77 2.75
N ASP A 204 10.75 -12.20 3.28
CA ASP A 204 11.85 -11.30 3.61
C ASP A 204 12.64 -10.89 2.37
N PHE A 205 13.22 -9.69 2.41
CA PHE A 205 14.14 -9.24 1.38
C PHE A 205 15.45 -10.06 1.50
N PRO A 206 15.93 -10.71 0.42
CA PRO A 206 17.10 -11.58 0.47
C PRO A 206 18.31 -10.84 1.04
N SER A 207 19.01 -11.43 2.01
CA SER A 207 20.17 -10.81 2.67
C SER A 207 21.26 -10.38 1.70
N ASP A 208 21.48 -11.18 0.64
CA ASP A 208 22.45 -10.89 -0.42
C ASP A 208 22.08 -9.60 -1.18
N LEU A 209 20.78 -9.35 -1.39
CA LEU A 209 20.30 -8.10 -2.02
C LEU A 209 20.37 -6.94 -1.03
N SER A 210 20.08 -7.17 0.27
CA SER A 210 20.16 -6.14 1.33
C SER A 210 21.54 -5.48 1.39
N GLN A 211 22.61 -6.24 1.11
CA GLN A 211 23.98 -5.72 1.12
C GLN A 211 24.26 -4.73 -0.02
N ILE A 212 23.50 -4.79 -1.12
CA ILE A 212 23.68 -3.91 -2.29
C ILE A 212 22.86 -2.62 -2.16
N VAL A 213 21.79 -2.63 -1.37
CA VAL A 213 20.87 -1.48 -1.22
C VAL A 213 21.59 -0.15 -0.95
N PRO A 214 22.56 -0.06 0.00
CA PRO A 214 23.24 1.21 0.27
C PRO A 214 24.03 1.77 -0.92
N PHE A 215 24.48 0.89 -1.82
CA PHE A 215 25.17 1.29 -3.05
C PHE A 215 24.18 1.75 -4.11
N ALA A 216 23.08 1.02 -4.29
CA ALA A 216 22.01 1.42 -5.19
C ALA A 216 21.46 2.82 -4.84
N GLU A 217 21.28 3.11 -3.56
CA GLU A 217 20.82 4.43 -3.11
C GLU A 217 21.81 5.56 -3.39
N LYS A 218 23.11 5.29 -3.29
CA LYS A 218 24.16 6.27 -3.59
C LYS A 218 24.39 6.46 -5.08
N LEU A 219 24.25 5.39 -5.88
CA LEU A 219 24.59 5.38 -7.30
C LEU A 219 23.42 5.83 -8.19
N ASN A 220 22.19 5.44 -7.89
CA ASN A 220 21.03 5.71 -8.74
C ASN A 220 20.80 7.20 -9.08
N PRO A 221 21.05 8.19 -8.19
CA PRO A 221 20.96 9.60 -8.56
C PRO A 221 21.88 9.99 -9.74
N TYR A 222 22.94 9.22 -9.99
CA TYR A 222 23.88 9.43 -11.08
C TYR A 222 23.60 8.57 -12.31
N ALA A 223 22.58 7.72 -12.30
CA ALA A 223 22.29 6.80 -13.41
C ALA A 223 22.02 7.54 -14.73
N THR A 224 21.40 8.71 -14.64
CA THR A 224 21.09 9.60 -15.76
C THR A 224 22.10 10.73 -15.94
N ALA A 225 23.17 10.77 -15.12
CA ALA A 225 24.16 11.83 -15.23
C ALA A 225 24.87 11.74 -16.59
N MET A 226 24.86 12.85 -17.34
CA MET A 226 25.54 12.97 -18.65
C MET A 226 26.99 12.48 -18.62
N ALA A 227 27.69 12.71 -17.51
CA ALA A 227 29.06 12.25 -17.30
C ALA A 227 29.18 10.72 -17.31
N TRP A 228 28.23 10.01 -16.70
CA TRP A 228 28.20 8.55 -16.67
C TRP A 228 27.88 7.98 -18.05
N GLN A 229 26.89 8.56 -18.75
CA GLN A 229 26.59 8.18 -20.13
C GLN A 229 27.78 8.40 -21.06
N THR A 230 28.46 9.54 -20.93
CA THR A 230 29.67 9.84 -21.69
C THR A 230 30.78 8.81 -21.43
N TYR A 231 30.95 8.38 -20.17
CA TYR A 231 31.90 7.33 -19.82
C TYR A 231 31.53 5.97 -20.45
N LEU A 232 30.25 5.58 -20.38
CA LEU A 232 29.76 4.36 -21.01
C LEU A 232 29.97 4.39 -22.52
N ASP A 233 29.61 5.49 -23.19
CA ASP A 233 29.81 5.69 -24.63
C ASP A 233 31.27 5.59 -25.04
N GLN A 234 32.19 6.11 -24.22
CA GLN A 234 33.63 6.00 -24.49
C GLN A 234 34.14 4.56 -24.34
N ARG A 235 33.55 3.78 -23.42
CA ARG A 235 33.94 2.40 -23.15
C ARG A 235 33.33 1.40 -24.13
N THR A 236 32.10 1.62 -24.57
CA THR A 236 31.38 0.77 -25.54
C THR A 236 31.80 1.06 -26.98
N ARG A 237 32.32 2.26 -27.27
CA ARG A 237 32.94 2.53 -28.57
C ARG A 237 34.15 1.61 -28.72
N PRO A 238 34.16 0.68 -29.69
CA PRO A 238 35.33 -0.12 -29.96
C PRO A 238 36.46 0.85 -30.28
N SER A 239 37.57 0.71 -29.57
CA SER A 239 38.78 1.54 -29.71
C SER A 239 39.48 1.39 -31.09
N GLY A 240 38.76 0.88 -32.09
CA GLY A 240 39.19 0.62 -33.45
C GLY A 240 38.56 1.58 -34.46
N ARG A 241 39.08 2.81 -34.51
CA ARG A 241 39.49 3.48 -35.76
C ARG A 241 40.24 4.76 -35.37
N LYS A 242 41.46 4.58 -34.85
CA LYS A 242 42.51 5.52 -35.26
C LYS A 242 42.46 5.49 -36.79
N LYS A 243 42.05 6.58 -37.43
CA LYS A 243 42.31 6.81 -38.85
C LYS A 243 43.84 6.79 -39.01
N SER A 244 44.43 5.60 -39.15
CA SER A 244 45.68 5.47 -39.88
C SER A 244 45.35 5.91 -41.29
N ILE A 245 45.91 7.05 -41.67
CA ILE A 245 46.02 7.44 -43.07
C ILE A 245 46.81 6.31 -43.74
N GLY A 246 46.13 5.62 -44.65
CA GLY A 246 46.58 4.64 -45.63
C GLY A 246 47.93 3.95 -45.45
N THR A 247 47.90 2.64 -45.28
CA THR A 247 48.39 1.75 -46.35
C THR A 247 47.70 0.40 -46.25
N GLU A 248 47.32 -0.11 -47.42
CA GLU A 248 46.51 -1.29 -47.67
C GLU A 248 47.09 -2.58 -47.09
N GLY A 249 46.20 -3.51 -46.70
CA GLY A 249 46.59 -4.89 -46.44
C GLY A 249 45.55 -5.68 -45.63
N LEU A 250 44.65 -6.36 -46.35
CA LEU A 250 43.98 -7.64 -46.04
C LEU A 250 43.85 -8.07 -44.56
N MET A 251 42.62 -8.13 -44.05
CA MET A 251 42.01 -9.35 -43.49
C MET A 251 40.56 -9.11 -43.05
N GLU A 252 39.68 -10.07 -43.36
CA GLU A 252 38.30 -10.21 -42.89
C GLU A 252 38.21 -10.35 -41.35
N PRO A 253 37.03 -10.12 -40.75
CA PRO A 253 36.71 -10.88 -39.54
C PRO A 253 35.32 -11.53 -39.50
N LEU A 254 35.36 -12.79 -39.05
CA LEU A 254 34.32 -13.57 -38.39
C LEU A 254 33.77 -12.84 -37.14
N GLU A 255 32.70 -12.05 -37.26
CA GLU A 255 31.96 -11.54 -36.07
C GLU A 255 30.45 -11.44 -36.35
N ARG A 256 29.85 -12.52 -36.86
CA ARG A 256 28.40 -12.58 -37.15
C ARG A 256 27.63 -13.64 -36.36
N GLN A 257 28.17 -14.15 -35.24
CA GLN A 257 27.58 -15.31 -34.55
C GLN A 257 27.14 -15.09 -33.08
N PHE A 258 27.16 -13.87 -32.54
CA PHE A 258 26.74 -13.65 -31.14
C PHE A 258 25.70 -12.53 -30.94
N SER A 259 25.03 -12.05 -32.00
CA SER A 259 24.04 -10.97 -31.89
C SER A 259 22.58 -11.36 -32.09
N GLU A 260 22.24 -12.64 -32.34
CA GLU A 260 20.86 -13.03 -32.69
C GLU A 260 20.09 -13.81 -31.60
N GLU A 261 20.62 -14.02 -30.39
CA GLU A 261 19.96 -14.89 -29.38
C GLU A 261 19.49 -14.22 -28.08
N ILE A 262 19.47 -12.88 -28.00
CA ILE A 262 18.90 -12.17 -26.84
C ILE A 262 17.95 -11.07 -27.33
N GLU A 263 16.89 -11.48 -28.03
CA GLU A 263 15.81 -10.58 -28.41
C GLU A 263 14.46 -11.29 -28.43
N GLU A 264 14.18 -12.15 -27.45
CA GLU A 264 12.83 -12.64 -27.16
C GLU A 264 12.68 -12.80 -25.63
N ASP A 265 11.59 -12.26 -25.08
CA ASP A 265 11.14 -12.33 -23.68
C ASP A 265 11.66 -11.34 -22.61
N LEU A 266 11.91 -10.08 -22.99
CA LEU A 266 11.84 -8.98 -22.02
C LEU A 266 10.77 -7.98 -22.45
N TRP A 267 9.72 -7.88 -21.63
CA TRP A 267 8.62 -6.93 -21.73
C TRP A 267 9.14 -5.55 -22.17
N THR A 268 8.67 -5.07 -23.32
CA THR A 268 9.13 -3.81 -23.87
C THR A 268 8.72 -2.65 -22.96
N GLN A 269 9.74 -1.89 -22.57
CA GLN A 269 9.73 -0.67 -21.77
C GLN A 269 8.77 0.44 -22.31
N GLU A 270 8.22 0.25 -23.52
CA GLU A 270 7.27 1.15 -24.19
C GLU A 270 5.88 1.21 -23.53
N GLN A 271 5.44 0.19 -22.79
CA GLN A 271 4.13 0.22 -22.13
C GLN A 271 4.10 1.09 -20.85
N LEU A 272 5.25 1.36 -20.24
CA LEU A 272 5.37 2.15 -19.00
C LEU A 272 5.57 3.66 -19.23
N LEU A 273 5.99 4.07 -20.44
CA LEU A 273 6.41 5.46 -20.71
C LEU A 273 5.34 6.34 -21.39
N SER A 274 4.15 5.83 -21.70
CA SER A 274 3.12 6.63 -22.40
C SER A 274 2.36 7.67 -21.56
N THR A 275 2.65 7.82 -20.26
CA THR A 275 1.86 8.68 -19.35
C THR A 275 2.61 9.92 -18.81
N VAL A 276 3.89 10.16 -19.14
CA VAL A 276 4.63 11.26 -18.52
C VAL A 276 5.44 12.07 -19.54
N LEU A 277 4.89 13.25 -19.85
CA LEU A 277 5.52 14.46 -20.42
C LEU A 277 5.59 14.62 -21.95
N SER A 278 4.55 15.27 -22.47
CA SER A 278 4.68 16.28 -23.52
C SER A 278 5.30 17.54 -22.91
N THR A 279 6.51 17.92 -23.32
CA THR A 279 7.00 19.29 -23.16
C THR A 279 7.81 19.71 -24.38
N ASP A 280 7.44 20.89 -24.88
CA ASP A 280 8.05 21.61 -25.99
C ASP A 280 9.54 21.94 -25.75
N GLU A 281 10.27 21.86 -26.87
CA GLU A 281 11.48 22.57 -27.29
C GLU A 281 12.44 23.16 -26.23
N ILE A 282 13.67 22.63 -26.20
CA ILE A 282 14.86 23.38 -25.76
C ILE A 282 15.93 23.36 -26.87
N VAL A 283 16.30 24.58 -27.27
CA VAL A 283 17.33 24.93 -28.24
C VAL A 283 18.72 24.70 -27.65
N ILE A 284 19.60 24.04 -28.42
CA ILE A 284 21.00 23.77 -28.07
C ILE A 284 21.89 24.98 -28.39
N ALA A 285 22.68 25.45 -27.43
CA ALA A 285 23.82 26.36 -27.64
C ALA A 285 25.16 25.65 -27.34
N PRO A 286 26.27 25.95 -28.04
CA PRO A 286 27.48 25.15 -27.96
C PRO A 286 28.50 25.63 -26.91
N ASN A 287 29.12 24.62 -26.26
CA ASN A 287 30.42 24.62 -25.58
C ASN A 287 30.65 25.61 -24.42
N GLU A 288 30.18 25.24 -23.22
CA GLU A 288 30.79 25.67 -21.95
C GLU A 288 31.83 24.63 -21.46
N PRO A 289 32.94 25.07 -20.84
CA PRO A 289 33.93 24.17 -20.26
C PRO A 289 33.33 23.37 -19.10
N VAL A 290 33.68 22.08 -19.03
CA VAL A 290 33.29 21.16 -17.95
C VAL A 290 33.64 21.79 -16.61
N LYS A 291 32.62 22.18 -15.83
CA LYS A 291 32.79 22.79 -14.51
C LYS A 291 33.50 21.80 -13.58
N VAL A 292 34.39 22.32 -12.74
CA VAL A 292 35.18 21.56 -11.75
C VAL A 292 34.29 20.70 -10.83
N GLU A 293 33.02 21.08 -10.64
CA GLU A 293 32.00 20.30 -9.94
C GLU A 293 31.72 18.94 -10.59
N SER A 294 31.74 18.84 -11.93
CA SER A 294 31.52 17.57 -12.64
C SER A 294 32.64 16.57 -12.39
N VAL A 295 33.88 17.03 -12.23
CA VAL A 295 35.05 16.18 -11.92
C VAL A 295 34.95 15.63 -10.49
N SER A 296 34.50 16.45 -9.54
CA SER A 296 34.27 16.01 -8.16
C SER A 296 33.17 14.96 -8.05
N ILE A 297 32.07 15.13 -8.79
CA ILE A 297 30.96 14.16 -8.84
C ILE A 297 31.40 12.82 -9.45
N ILE A 298 32.17 12.86 -10.54
CA ILE A 298 32.73 11.65 -11.17
C ILE A 298 33.69 10.95 -10.19
N GLN A 299 34.56 11.68 -9.52
CA GLN A 299 35.50 11.09 -8.56
C GLN A 299 34.78 10.43 -7.38
N GLN A 300 33.70 11.03 -6.89
CA GLN A 300 32.88 10.46 -5.83
C GLN A 300 32.17 9.17 -6.28
N ALA A 301 31.60 9.15 -7.49
CA ALA A 301 30.98 7.95 -8.06
C ALA A 301 32.00 6.82 -8.29
N VAL A 302 33.21 7.14 -8.76
CA VAL A 302 34.31 6.17 -8.94
C VAL A 302 34.73 5.56 -7.61
N ASN A 303 34.85 6.35 -6.55
CA ASN A 303 35.19 5.83 -5.22
C ASN A 303 34.10 4.89 -4.68
N ILE A 304 32.82 5.23 -4.88
CA ILE A 304 31.69 4.37 -4.47
C ILE A 304 31.68 3.05 -5.25
N LEU A 305 31.99 3.08 -6.56
CA LEU A 305 32.07 1.88 -7.39
C LEU A 305 33.25 0.98 -7.00
N GLN A 306 34.39 1.56 -6.61
CA GLN A 306 35.54 0.80 -6.11
C GLN A 306 35.23 0.11 -4.77
N ASP A 307 34.58 0.82 -3.85
CA ASP A 307 34.13 0.24 -2.57
C ASP A 307 33.10 -0.88 -2.78
N PHE A 308 32.21 -0.71 -3.76
CA PHE A 308 31.24 -1.72 -4.16
C PHE A 308 31.92 -2.99 -4.70
N GLU A 309 32.86 -2.84 -5.64
CA GLU A 309 33.61 -3.96 -6.22
C GLU A 309 34.40 -4.75 -5.17
N VAL A 310 35.03 -4.05 -4.21
CA VAL A 310 35.74 -4.69 -3.08
C VAL A 310 34.77 -5.45 -2.17
N THR A 311 33.58 -4.90 -1.94
CA THR A 311 32.56 -5.54 -1.11
C THR A 311 32.03 -6.81 -1.78
N LEU A 312 31.71 -6.76 -3.08
CA LEU A 312 31.29 -7.93 -3.85
C LEU A 312 32.36 -9.03 -3.86
N LYS A 313 33.64 -8.68 -4.07
CA LYS A 313 34.75 -9.67 -4.00
C LYS A 313 34.83 -10.34 -2.63
N ARG A 314 34.70 -9.58 -1.54
CA ARG A 314 34.74 -10.12 -0.18
C ARG A 314 33.58 -11.10 0.08
N ILE A 315 32.38 -10.78 -0.40
CA ILE A 315 31.20 -11.66 -0.24
C ILE A 315 31.41 -12.97 -1.02
N CYS A 316 31.96 -12.89 -2.23
CA CYS A 316 32.30 -14.07 -3.04
C CYS A 316 33.39 -14.93 -2.37
N GLU A 317 34.48 -14.31 -1.88
CA GLU A 317 35.58 -15.02 -1.20
C GLU A 317 35.16 -15.69 0.11
N GLN A 318 34.20 -15.10 0.84
CA GLN A 318 33.64 -15.70 2.05
C GLN A 318 32.68 -16.86 1.76
N GLY A 319 32.06 -16.88 0.57
CA GLY A 319 31.19 -17.96 0.10
C GLY A 319 31.93 -19.26 -0.26
N ASP A 320 33.20 -19.18 -0.67
CA ASP A 320 34.02 -20.34 -1.05
C ASP A 320 34.71 -21.03 0.16
N SER A 321 34.67 -20.41 1.34
CA SER A 321 35.17 -21.00 2.59
C SER A 321 34.14 -21.87 3.32
N THR A 322 33.50 -22.80 2.61
CA THR A 322 32.89 -23.97 3.27
C THR A 322 33.98 -25.00 3.58
N PRO A 323 34.19 -25.40 4.85
CA PRO A 323 35.03 -26.56 5.16
C PRO A 323 34.32 -27.81 4.63
N ILE A 324 35.01 -28.60 3.81
CA ILE A 324 34.60 -29.97 3.45
C ILE A 324 34.62 -30.85 4.70
#